data_AF-A0AAW2FXW0-F1
#
_entry.id   AF-A0AAW2FXW0-F1
#
_cell.length_a   1.000
_cell.length_b   1.000
_cell.length_c   1.000
_cell.angle_alpha   90.00
_cell.angle_beta   90.00
_cell.angle_gamma   90.00
#
_symmetry.space_group_name_H-M   'P 1'
#
loop_
_entity.id
_entity.type
_entity.pdbx_description
1 polymer ?
#
loop_
_entity_poly.entity_id
_entity_poly.type
_entity_poly.pdbx_seq_one_letter_code
_entity_poly.pdbx_strand_id
1 'polypeptide(L)'
;MSHSEKKIINEREIIFNIDTNDEEFLYLTGHVINGKNLFPAMGYIFYIWEMFASINKKEYTEMPIIFEDINFIRATVLTQQNKIELTFSIQKGSNRFEIIEGHTTIVTGRIRIPTSDENKRISANSTKYADDGEMNNKDIYKELRLRGYQYSGIFRGLNRISVTKSNGSIAWTSNWVAFMDSMLQMIILGQNTRNLLVPTRICKLTIDPKYHLQLIQNTSINNRQLPVNYYKHLNAITSGGIEIHGVVATFIPNRLKTVNTVLEEHTFVAHRDLESSISLQNAIRMSIHLALECCNMLNVKIIEFLDTDDKVTSEDLNSPLINKILSDLPQIRHHTKLVTNHKSLQNISLPGNTSVTEMTKLSKNENCLMVLSFNLLKKNKEELYKQLLSLLMPQGFLLTLEESTDCEYSYLKKYKLNIIIERQINNKRLLLLRKTQNVEKNQYQVVHVNNYDFTWVDKLKSIMNMQNKSDIDKNIILVAENNFESGLLGLVNCLRKEPGGETIRSVFIQDNKAPAFSLHEPLYMKQLLLNLPINVIRSGNVWGSYRHFPLPALELKLVQNAYVKQKVQ
;
A
#
# COMPACT_ATOMS: atom_id res chain seq x y z
N MET A 1 13.12 36.77 -20.49
CA MET A 1 13.92 36.45 -19.31
C MET A 1 15.00 35.49 -19.78
N SER A 2 16.25 35.93 -19.72
CA SER A 2 17.42 35.17 -20.18
C SER A 2 18.27 34.81 -18.97
N HIS A 3 18.66 33.53 -18.84
CA HIS A 3 20.06 33.07 -18.72
C HIS A 3 20.05 31.59 -18.31
N SER A 4 19.78 30.68 -19.26
CA SER A 4 20.36 29.34 -19.23
C SER A 4 21.84 29.46 -19.63
N GLU A 5 22.75 28.72 -19.00
CA GLU A 5 24.14 28.56 -19.47
C GLU A 5 24.18 27.83 -20.82
N LYS A 6 23.76 28.51 -21.89
CA LYS A 6 23.90 28.04 -23.28
C LYS A 6 25.35 28.20 -23.67
N LYS A 7 26.10 27.11 -23.66
CA LYS A 7 27.46 27.09 -24.19
C LYS A 7 27.41 26.78 -25.68
N ILE A 8 27.70 27.80 -26.49
CA ILE A 8 27.80 27.65 -27.96
C ILE A 8 29.16 27.02 -28.25
N ILE A 9 29.18 25.82 -28.84
CA ILE A 9 30.42 25.19 -29.29
C ILE A 9 30.77 25.70 -30.70
N ASN A 10 29.75 25.82 -31.57
CA ASN A 10 29.85 26.37 -32.93
C ASN A 10 28.46 26.92 -33.36
N GLU A 11 28.35 27.67 -34.45
CA GLU A 11 27.08 28.33 -34.89
C GLU A 11 25.88 27.36 -35.02
N ARG A 12 26.13 26.06 -35.21
CA ARG A 12 25.10 25.02 -35.39
C ARG A 12 25.20 23.87 -34.38
N GLU A 13 25.86 24.09 -33.25
CA GLU A 13 25.95 23.15 -32.14
C GLU A 13 25.89 23.88 -30.79
N ILE A 14 24.89 23.54 -29.97
CA ILE A 14 24.61 24.17 -28.69
C ILE A 14 24.51 23.11 -27.61
N ILE A 15 25.20 23.34 -26.48
CA ILE A 15 25.00 22.56 -25.26
C ILE A 15 23.92 23.25 -24.42
N PHE A 16 22.95 22.45 -23.98
CA PHE A 16 21.89 22.87 -23.08
C PHE A 16 21.94 22.08 -21.77
N ASN A 17 22.10 22.81 -20.67
CA ASN A 17 22.12 22.26 -19.32
C ASN A 17 20.74 22.37 -18.68
N ILE A 18 20.20 21.24 -18.23
CA ILE A 18 18.89 21.17 -17.59
C ILE A 18 19.11 20.78 -16.12
N ASP A 19 18.68 21.66 -15.22
CA ASP A 19 18.63 21.40 -13.78
C ASP A 19 17.21 21.62 -13.27
N THR A 20 16.57 20.57 -12.75
CA THR A 20 15.20 20.68 -12.22
C THR A 20 15.08 21.49 -10.92
N ASN A 21 16.20 21.91 -10.33
CA ASN A 21 16.22 22.84 -9.20
C ASN A 21 16.07 24.31 -9.65
N ASP A 22 16.34 24.62 -10.93
CA ASP A 22 16.16 25.96 -11.48
C ASP A 22 14.67 26.23 -11.74
N GLU A 23 14.19 27.44 -11.40
CA GLU A 23 12.78 27.82 -11.56
C GLU A 23 12.28 27.67 -13.01
N GLU A 24 13.17 27.88 -14.00
CA GLU A 24 12.87 27.74 -15.42
C GLU A 24 12.49 26.31 -15.80
N PHE A 25 13.14 25.30 -15.20
CA PHE A 25 12.96 23.89 -15.53
C PHE A 25 12.11 23.14 -14.50
N LEU A 26 11.74 23.78 -13.40
CA LEU A 26 10.96 23.16 -12.32
C LEU A 26 9.65 22.52 -12.83
N TYR A 27 9.02 23.09 -13.86
CA TYR A 27 7.80 22.54 -14.45
C TYR A 27 7.99 21.12 -15.02
N LEU A 28 9.21 20.76 -15.45
CA LEU A 28 9.54 19.44 -16.00
C LEU A 28 9.32 18.32 -14.98
N THR A 29 9.37 18.63 -13.67
CA THR A 29 9.03 17.68 -12.59
C THR A 29 7.60 17.14 -12.69
N GLY A 30 6.73 17.83 -13.44
CA GLY A 30 5.37 17.38 -13.71
C GLY A 30 5.25 16.25 -14.74
N HIS A 31 6.30 15.92 -15.48
CA HIS A 31 6.28 14.90 -16.55
C HIS A 31 6.80 13.54 -16.04
N VAL A 32 6.03 12.92 -15.15
CA VAL A 32 6.37 11.62 -14.55
C VAL A 32 5.67 10.47 -15.27
N ILE A 33 6.45 9.49 -15.73
CA ILE A 33 5.96 8.28 -16.41
C ILE A 33 6.56 7.05 -15.73
N ASN A 34 5.70 6.11 -15.33
CA ASN A 34 6.07 4.87 -14.64
C ASN A 34 6.95 5.11 -13.39
N GLY A 35 6.67 6.20 -12.68
CA GLY A 35 7.42 6.64 -11.49
C GLY A 35 8.83 7.20 -11.76
N LYS A 36 9.18 7.50 -13.02
CA LYS A 36 10.40 8.23 -13.38
C LYS A 36 10.03 9.60 -13.93
N ASN A 37 10.75 10.65 -13.53
CA ASN A 37 10.66 11.94 -14.19
C ASN A 37 11.40 11.85 -15.54
N LEU A 38 10.70 11.94 -16.66
CA LEU A 38 11.29 11.82 -17.99
C LEU A 38 11.29 13.18 -18.66
N PHE A 39 12.35 13.51 -19.40
CA PHE A 39 12.32 14.70 -20.24
C PHE A 39 11.26 14.52 -21.35
N PRO A 40 10.31 15.46 -21.52
CA PRO A 40 9.23 15.32 -22.50
C PRO A 40 9.77 15.28 -23.93
N ALA A 41 9.18 14.43 -24.77
CA ALA A 41 9.51 14.35 -26.20
C ALA A 41 9.42 15.72 -26.90
N MET A 42 8.42 16.52 -26.52
CA MET A 42 8.19 17.87 -27.05
C MET A 42 9.19 18.91 -26.54
N GLY A 43 9.94 18.62 -25.47
CA GLY A 43 11.03 19.46 -24.98
C GLY A 43 12.18 19.49 -25.98
N TYR A 44 12.58 18.33 -26.50
CA TYR A 44 13.64 18.22 -27.51
C TYR A 44 13.32 19.05 -28.76
N ILE A 45 12.07 18.97 -29.21
CA ILE A 45 11.59 19.68 -30.40
C ILE A 45 11.59 21.18 -30.18
N PHE A 46 11.13 21.64 -29.01
CA PHE A 46 11.11 23.05 -28.67
C PHE A 46 12.52 23.67 -28.69
N TYR A 47 13.51 23.01 -28.09
CA TYR A 47 14.88 23.54 -28.08
C TYR A 47 15.56 23.49 -29.46
N ILE A 48 15.29 22.49 -30.30
CA ILE A 48 15.72 22.50 -31.71
C ILE A 48 15.09 23.66 -32.47
N TRP A 49 13.80 23.94 -32.25
CA TRP A 49 13.11 25.06 -32.90
C TRP A 49 13.72 26.40 -32.48
N GLU A 50 13.96 26.60 -31.18
CA GLU A 50 14.59 27.81 -30.65
C GLU A 50 16.00 28.02 -31.22
N MET A 51 16.82 26.97 -31.24
CA MET A 51 18.15 26.97 -31.84
C MET A 51 18.09 27.32 -33.33
N PHE A 52 17.19 26.69 -34.09
CA PHE A 52 17.06 26.95 -35.52
C PHE A 52 16.58 28.38 -35.82
N ALA A 53 15.72 28.94 -34.97
CA ALA A 53 15.32 30.35 -35.07
C ALA A 53 16.50 31.30 -34.85
N SER A 54 17.32 31.01 -33.84
CA SER A 54 18.54 31.77 -33.52
C SER A 54 19.56 31.72 -34.66
N ILE A 55 19.77 30.57 -35.30
CA ILE A 55 20.64 30.43 -36.50
C ILE A 55 20.13 31.32 -37.65
N ASN A 56 18.82 31.46 -37.78
CA ASN A 56 18.20 32.32 -38.80
C ASN A 56 18.02 33.78 -38.35
N LYS A 57 18.56 34.17 -37.19
CA LYS A 57 18.46 35.52 -36.60
C LYS A 57 17.02 36.00 -36.45
N LYS A 58 16.11 35.10 -36.08
CA LYS A 58 14.69 35.38 -35.83
C LYS A 58 14.28 34.86 -34.46
N GLU A 59 13.29 35.49 -33.87
CA GLU A 59 12.58 34.95 -32.72
C GLU A 59 11.75 33.73 -33.14
N TYR A 60 11.74 32.69 -32.30
CA TYR A 60 10.99 31.46 -32.61
C TYR A 60 9.48 31.74 -32.72
N THR A 61 8.97 32.74 -32.00
CA THR A 61 7.56 33.18 -32.04
C THR A 61 7.13 33.79 -33.38
N GLU A 62 8.08 34.14 -34.26
CA GLU A 62 7.80 34.75 -35.56
C GLU A 62 8.09 33.81 -36.73
N MET A 63 8.63 32.62 -36.47
CA MET A 63 9.14 31.72 -37.49
C MET A 63 8.32 30.43 -37.55
N PRO A 64 7.46 30.24 -38.56
CA PRO A 64 6.78 28.98 -38.78
C PRO A 64 7.79 27.90 -39.17
N ILE A 65 7.55 26.68 -38.70
CA ILE A 65 8.50 25.58 -38.86
C ILE A 65 7.81 24.25 -39.13
N ILE A 66 8.46 23.40 -39.94
CA ILE A 66 8.08 22.01 -40.16
C ILE A 66 9.24 21.11 -39.70
N PHE A 67 8.88 20.12 -38.89
CA PHE A 67 9.71 18.98 -38.55
C PHE A 67 9.25 17.73 -39.31
N GLU A 68 10.21 16.93 -39.77
CA GLU A 68 9.95 15.70 -40.54
C GLU A 68 10.81 14.55 -39.98
N ASP A 69 10.25 13.35 -40.01
CA ASP A 69 10.91 12.09 -39.63
C ASP A 69 11.63 12.15 -38.28
N ILE A 70 10.92 12.64 -37.27
CA ILE A 70 11.44 12.72 -35.89
C ILE A 70 11.45 11.32 -35.29
N ASN A 71 12.60 10.86 -34.81
CA ASN A 71 12.74 9.58 -34.10
C ASN A 71 13.27 9.81 -32.68
N PHE A 72 12.53 9.32 -31.68
CA PHE A 72 12.94 9.28 -30.27
C PHE A 72 13.53 7.90 -29.98
N ILE A 73 14.85 7.84 -29.87
CA ILE A 73 15.63 6.60 -29.74
C ILE A 73 15.70 6.18 -28.27
N ARG A 74 15.92 7.14 -27.36
CA ARG A 74 16.03 6.89 -25.92
C ARG A 74 15.39 8.02 -25.12
N ALA A 75 14.72 7.68 -24.02
CA ALA A 75 14.22 8.66 -23.07
C ALA A 75 15.32 9.13 -22.11
N THR A 76 15.39 10.43 -21.87
CA THR A 76 16.26 11.03 -20.84
C THR A 76 15.54 11.06 -19.50
N VAL A 77 16.19 10.58 -18.43
CA VAL A 77 15.63 10.53 -17.07
C VAL A 77 16.15 11.73 -16.28
N LEU A 78 15.24 12.57 -15.78
CA LEU A 78 15.56 13.71 -14.95
C LEU A 78 15.65 13.30 -13.48
N THR A 79 16.68 13.77 -12.75
CA THR A 79 16.81 13.60 -11.30
C THR A 79 17.11 14.92 -10.64
N GLN A 80 16.64 15.12 -9.40
CA GLN A 80 16.90 16.36 -8.64
C GLN A 80 18.36 16.51 -8.21
N GLN A 81 19.13 15.41 -8.26
CA GLN A 81 20.52 15.37 -7.79
C GLN A 81 21.53 15.70 -8.89
N ASN A 82 21.17 15.54 -10.17
CA ASN A 82 22.11 15.66 -11.28
C ASN A 82 21.61 16.64 -12.33
N LYS A 83 22.52 17.52 -12.77
CA LYS A 83 22.35 18.31 -13.99
C LYS A 83 22.49 17.40 -15.20
N ILE A 84 21.65 17.62 -16.21
CA ILE A 84 21.69 16.87 -17.46
C ILE A 84 22.17 17.79 -18.57
N GLU A 85 23.20 17.33 -19.27
CA GLU A 85 23.76 18.01 -20.42
C GLU A 85 23.27 17.35 -21.71
N LEU A 86 22.62 18.13 -22.57
CA LEU A 86 22.17 17.72 -23.89
C LEU A 86 22.84 18.56 -24.96
N THR A 87 23.44 17.90 -25.95
CA THR A 87 24.04 18.57 -27.10
C THR A 87 23.08 18.53 -28.28
N PHE A 88 22.74 19.71 -28.81
CA PHE A 88 21.84 19.89 -29.95
C PHE A 88 22.66 20.31 -31.17
N SER A 89 22.53 19.59 -32.27
CA SER A 89 23.27 19.89 -33.51
C SER A 89 22.36 19.91 -34.74
N ILE A 90 22.67 20.78 -35.70
CA ILE A 90 21.95 20.88 -36.99
C ILE A 90 22.93 20.89 -38.16
N GLN A 91 22.87 19.88 -39.01
CA GLN A 91 23.73 19.75 -40.18
C GLN A 91 23.44 20.84 -41.23
N LYS A 92 24.50 21.47 -41.75
CA LYS A 92 24.42 22.45 -42.85
C LYS A 92 23.99 21.78 -44.15
N GLY A 93 23.07 22.41 -44.88
CA GLY A 93 22.54 21.94 -46.18
C GLY A 93 21.36 20.98 -46.06
N SER A 94 21.49 19.88 -45.31
CA SER A 94 20.42 18.87 -45.18
C SER A 94 19.36 19.23 -44.13
N ASN A 95 19.70 20.16 -43.21
CA ASN A 95 18.96 20.52 -42.00
C ASN A 95 18.49 19.31 -41.18
N ARG A 96 19.26 18.21 -41.22
CA ARG A 96 19.09 17.12 -40.26
C ARG A 96 19.61 17.56 -38.91
N PHE A 97 18.87 17.25 -37.86
CA PHE A 97 19.28 17.53 -36.50
C PHE A 97 19.48 16.24 -35.72
N GLU A 98 20.33 16.33 -34.70
CA GLU A 98 20.64 15.26 -33.78
C GLU A 98 20.74 15.83 -32.36
N ILE A 99 20.27 15.06 -31.39
CA ILE A 99 20.37 15.41 -29.97
C ILE A 99 21.09 14.27 -29.26
N ILE A 100 22.13 14.62 -28.52
CA ILE A 100 23.05 13.69 -27.87
C ILE A 100 23.03 13.92 -26.36
N GLU A 101 22.93 12.84 -25.60
CA GLU A 101 23.15 12.81 -24.15
C GLU A 101 24.45 12.05 -23.90
N GLY A 102 25.48 12.75 -23.40
CA GLY A 102 26.85 12.22 -23.28
C GLY A 102 27.45 11.87 -24.65
N HIS A 103 27.52 10.57 -24.97
CA HIS A 103 28.01 10.06 -26.26
C HIS A 103 26.94 9.30 -27.06
N THR A 104 25.68 9.36 -26.60
CA THR A 104 24.60 8.58 -27.19
C THR A 104 23.56 9.47 -27.85
N THR A 105 23.27 9.22 -29.11
CA THR A 105 22.16 9.86 -29.82
C THR A 105 20.84 9.41 -29.24
N ILE A 106 20.02 10.38 -28.85
CA ILE A 106 18.72 10.15 -28.23
C ILE A 106 17.55 10.57 -29.12
N VAL A 107 17.74 11.56 -30.01
CA VAL A 107 16.71 12.03 -30.94
C VAL A 107 17.34 12.44 -32.27
N THR A 108 16.65 12.15 -33.38
CA THR A 108 17.02 12.60 -34.72
C THR A 108 15.81 13.12 -35.49
N GLY A 109 16.05 13.94 -36.51
CA GLY A 109 15.00 14.34 -37.45
C GLY A 109 15.48 15.36 -38.47
N ARG A 110 14.55 16.01 -39.16
CA ARG A 110 14.83 17.13 -40.07
C ARG A 110 13.96 18.33 -39.72
N ILE A 111 14.52 19.53 -39.84
CA ILE A 111 13.84 20.80 -39.60
C ILE A 111 13.92 21.70 -40.84
N ARG A 112 12.84 22.38 -41.20
CA ARG A 112 12.82 23.32 -42.34
C ARG A 112 11.75 24.39 -42.21
N ILE A 113 11.96 25.50 -42.91
CA ILE A 113 10.95 26.55 -43.08
C ILE A 113 9.93 26.08 -44.14
N PRO A 114 8.62 26.25 -43.91
CA PRO A 114 7.58 25.89 -44.89
C PRO A 114 7.70 26.72 -46.18
N THR A 115 7.35 26.12 -47.32
CA THR A 115 7.18 26.86 -48.59
C THR A 115 5.80 27.55 -48.63
N SER A 116 5.64 28.55 -49.50
CA SER A 116 4.42 29.39 -49.57
C SER A 116 3.12 28.59 -49.73
N ASP A 117 3.17 27.42 -50.38
CA ASP A 117 2.00 26.57 -50.67
C ASP A 117 1.64 25.59 -49.53
N GLU A 118 2.56 25.34 -48.59
CA GLU A 118 2.38 24.41 -47.47
C GLU A 118 1.68 25.03 -46.26
N ASN A 119 1.28 26.31 -46.36
CA ASN A 119 0.47 26.99 -45.34
C ASN A 119 -1.01 26.54 -45.34
N LYS A 120 -1.42 25.64 -46.25
CA LYS A 120 -2.76 25.06 -46.28
C LYS A 120 -2.88 23.98 -45.19
N ARG A 121 -3.48 24.36 -44.07
CA ARG A 121 -3.79 23.45 -42.97
C ARG A 121 -4.98 22.56 -43.30
N ILE A 122 -5.10 21.43 -42.60
CA ILE A 122 -6.36 20.67 -42.59
C ILE A 122 -7.48 21.64 -42.21
N SER A 123 -8.39 21.91 -43.15
CA SER A 123 -9.55 22.74 -42.86
C SER A 123 -10.39 21.98 -41.86
N ALA A 124 -10.55 22.55 -40.66
CA ALA A 124 -11.46 22.04 -39.64
C ALA A 124 -12.92 22.26 -40.07
N ASN A 125 -13.32 21.66 -41.20
CA ASN A 125 -14.73 21.54 -41.56
C ASN A 125 -15.31 20.52 -40.57
N SER A 126 -15.94 21.09 -39.55
CA SER A 126 -16.45 20.42 -38.37
C SER A 126 -17.39 19.28 -38.72
N THR A 127 -16.92 18.05 -38.64
CA THR A 127 -17.79 16.96 -38.17
C THR A 127 -17.85 17.10 -36.66
N LYS A 128 -18.81 17.89 -36.18
CA LYS A 128 -19.25 17.78 -34.78
C LYS A 128 -19.85 16.38 -34.67
N TYR A 129 -19.06 15.38 -34.27
CA TYR A 129 -19.63 14.14 -33.79
C TYR A 129 -20.52 14.53 -32.61
N ALA A 130 -21.83 14.27 -32.72
CA ALA A 130 -22.74 14.39 -31.59
C ALA A 130 -22.19 13.45 -30.52
N ASP A 131 -21.62 14.02 -29.45
CA ASP A 131 -20.87 13.23 -28.48
C ASP A 131 -21.74 12.97 -27.25
N ASP A 132 -21.84 11.71 -26.85
CA ASP A 132 -22.69 11.20 -25.76
C ASP A 132 -22.16 11.53 -24.34
N GLY A 133 -21.34 12.58 -24.22
CA GLY A 133 -20.77 13.06 -22.95
C GLY A 133 -19.28 13.40 -23.05
N GLU A 134 -18.77 14.14 -22.06
CA GLU A 134 -17.38 14.57 -22.01
C GLU A 134 -16.67 14.07 -20.74
N MET A 135 -15.39 13.73 -20.86
CA MET A 135 -14.52 13.47 -19.71
C MET A 135 -13.88 14.77 -19.24
N ASN A 136 -13.97 15.07 -17.95
CA ASN A 136 -13.27 16.22 -17.37
C ASN A 136 -11.80 15.89 -17.05
N ASN A 137 -11.02 16.91 -16.68
CA ASN A 137 -9.61 16.78 -16.32
C ASN A 137 -9.32 15.65 -15.29
N LYS A 138 -10.15 15.51 -14.24
CA LYS A 138 -9.93 14.47 -13.22
C LYS A 138 -10.09 13.08 -13.81
N ASP A 139 -11.09 12.86 -14.66
CA ASP A 139 -11.35 11.57 -15.30
C ASP A 139 -10.24 11.20 -16.30
N ILE A 140 -9.81 12.18 -17.11
CA ILE A 140 -8.72 12.03 -18.08
C ILE A 140 -7.43 11.58 -17.37
N TYR A 141 -7.01 12.32 -16.35
CA TYR A 141 -5.75 12.03 -15.66
C TYR A 141 -5.86 10.85 -14.70
N LYS A 142 -7.07 10.44 -14.26
CA LYS A 142 -7.29 9.17 -13.59
C LYS A 142 -7.04 8.00 -14.54
N GLU A 143 -7.57 8.04 -15.76
CA GLU A 143 -7.34 6.99 -16.75
C GLU A 143 -5.87 6.90 -17.17
N LEU A 144 -5.22 8.04 -17.44
CA LEU A 144 -3.78 8.08 -17.72
C LEU A 144 -2.95 7.51 -16.54
N ARG A 145 -3.32 7.82 -15.29
CA ARG A 145 -2.66 7.26 -14.11
C ARG A 145 -2.78 5.74 -14.00
N LEU A 146 -3.91 5.16 -14.38
CA LEU A 146 -4.11 3.71 -14.42
C LEU A 146 -3.24 3.03 -15.48
N ARG A 147 -2.92 3.72 -16.59
CA ARG A 147 -2.00 3.22 -17.63
C ARG A 147 -0.53 3.34 -17.23
N GLY A 148 -0.19 4.22 -16.30
CA GLY A 148 1.17 4.40 -15.79
C GLY A 148 1.73 5.83 -15.94
N TYR A 149 0.92 6.81 -16.36
CA TYR A 149 1.34 8.21 -16.47
C TYR A 149 0.96 8.99 -15.20
N GLN A 150 1.94 9.55 -14.49
CA GLN A 150 1.74 10.33 -13.27
C GLN A 150 1.92 11.84 -13.51
N TYR A 151 1.32 12.36 -14.58
CA TYR A 151 1.39 13.79 -14.92
C TYR A 151 0.89 14.68 -13.78
N SER A 152 1.58 15.80 -13.57
CA SER A 152 1.21 16.82 -12.58
C SER A 152 1.53 18.24 -13.08
N GLY A 153 1.05 19.26 -12.36
CA GLY A 153 1.24 20.66 -12.74
C GLY A 153 0.69 20.97 -14.14
N ILE A 154 1.46 21.73 -14.93
CA ILE A 154 1.07 22.17 -16.27
C ILE A 154 0.97 21.04 -17.30
N PHE A 155 1.58 19.86 -17.02
CA PHE A 155 1.40 18.67 -17.86
C PHE A 155 0.00 18.04 -17.71
N ARG A 156 -0.85 18.57 -16.81
CA ARG A 156 -2.28 18.26 -16.75
C ARG A 156 -3.15 19.18 -17.60
N GLY A 157 -2.69 19.49 -18.82
CA GLY A 157 -3.29 20.49 -19.70
C GLY A 157 -4.62 20.11 -20.37
N LEU A 158 -5.01 18.83 -20.40
CA LEU A 158 -6.28 18.40 -21.01
C LEU A 158 -7.47 18.72 -20.08
N ASN A 159 -8.30 19.69 -20.44
CA ASN A 159 -9.40 20.16 -19.59
C ASN A 159 -10.67 19.33 -19.76
N ARG A 160 -11.06 19.10 -21.00
CA ARG A 160 -12.20 18.25 -21.38
C ARG A 160 -11.90 17.54 -22.68
N ILE A 161 -12.36 16.30 -22.83
CA ILE A 161 -12.24 15.52 -24.05
C ILE A 161 -13.54 14.76 -24.24
N SER A 162 -13.98 14.67 -25.49
CA SER A 162 -15.04 13.75 -25.92
C SER A 162 -14.82 12.31 -25.44
N VAL A 163 -15.90 11.57 -25.17
CA VAL A 163 -15.79 10.12 -24.83
C VAL A 163 -15.16 9.33 -25.99
N THR A 164 -15.39 9.78 -27.22
CA THR A 164 -14.78 9.25 -28.45
C THR A 164 -13.30 9.59 -28.60
N LYS A 165 -12.75 10.47 -27.76
CA LYS A 165 -11.37 11.03 -27.84
C LYS A 165 -11.05 11.67 -29.20
N SER A 166 -12.06 12.15 -29.90
CA SER A 166 -11.94 12.78 -31.22
C SER A 166 -11.72 14.29 -31.14
N ASN A 167 -12.28 14.93 -30.12
CA ASN A 167 -12.15 16.36 -29.86
C ASN A 167 -12.04 16.65 -28.37
N GLY A 168 -11.59 17.86 -28.01
CA GLY A 168 -11.47 18.32 -26.64
C GLY A 168 -10.93 19.75 -26.55
N SER A 169 -10.44 20.12 -25.36
CA SER A 169 -9.77 21.41 -25.15
C SER A 169 -8.52 21.27 -24.28
N ILE A 170 -7.45 21.97 -24.68
CA ILE A 170 -6.18 22.03 -23.95
C ILE A 170 -6.01 23.43 -23.36
N ALA A 171 -5.62 23.51 -22.09
CA ALA A 171 -5.23 24.75 -21.43
C ALA A 171 -3.89 25.25 -21.98
N TRP A 172 -3.80 26.55 -22.27
CA TRP A 172 -2.56 27.19 -22.68
C TRP A 172 -1.96 28.00 -21.52
N THR A 173 -0.84 27.54 -20.99
CA THR A 173 -0.12 28.15 -19.86
C THR A 173 1.18 28.82 -20.28
N SER A 174 1.24 29.35 -21.52
CA SER A 174 2.45 29.95 -22.11
C SER A 174 3.67 28.99 -22.15
N ASN A 175 3.42 27.68 -22.20
CA ASN A 175 4.45 26.66 -22.27
C ASN A 175 4.18 25.72 -23.46
N TRP A 176 4.98 25.88 -24.51
CA TRP A 176 4.85 25.10 -25.75
C TRP A 176 5.07 23.60 -25.52
N VAL A 177 6.00 23.22 -24.64
CA VAL A 177 6.34 21.83 -24.34
C VAL A 177 5.14 21.12 -23.73
N ALA A 178 4.55 21.65 -22.67
CA ALA A 178 3.40 21.06 -22.00
C ALA A 178 2.13 21.05 -22.88
N PHE A 179 1.95 22.07 -23.72
CA PHE A 179 0.82 22.15 -24.64
C PHE A 179 0.90 21.08 -25.74
N MET A 180 2.07 20.96 -26.40
CA MET A 180 2.29 19.90 -27.40
C MET A 180 2.27 18.51 -26.76
N ASP A 181 2.78 18.36 -25.54
CA ASP A 181 2.71 17.10 -24.81
C ASP A 181 1.27 16.71 -24.51
N SER A 182 0.39 17.67 -24.17
CA SER A 182 -1.04 17.42 -24.00
C SER A 182 -1.70 16.89 -25.29
N MET A 183 -1.22 17.29 -26.47
CA MET A 183 -1.67 16.71 -27.75
C MET A 183 -1.23 15.24 -27.87
N LEU A 184 0.01 14.90 -27.50
CA LEU A 184 0.48 13.51 -27.45
C LEU A 184 -0.33 12.67 -26.45
N GLN A 185 -0.62 13.23 -25.27
CA GLN A 185 -1.46 12.59 -24.25
C GLN A 185 -2.84 12.24 -24.80
N MET A 186 -3.46 13.13 -25.60
CA MET A 186 -4.74 12.86 -26.25
C MET A 186 -4.65 11.73 -27.29
N ILE A 187 -3.58 11.69 -28.09
CA ILE A 187 -3.35 10.57 -29.03
C ILE A 187 -3.22 9.25 -28.28
N ILE A 188 -2.42 9.21 -27.22
CA ILE A 188 -2.22 8.04 -26.36
C ILE A 188 -3.56 7.57 -25.76
N LEU A 189 -4.37 8.52 -25.26
CA LEU A 189 -5.68 8.23 -24.70
C LEU A 189 -6.65 7.65 -25.75
N GLY A 190 -6.56 8.14 -27.00
CA GLY A 190 -7.33 7.65 -28.14
C GLY A 190 -7.00 6.23 -28.60
N GLN A 191 -5.90 5.65 -28.13
CA GLN A 191 -5.58 4.24 -28.38
C GLN A 191 -6.44 3.31 -27.52
N ASN A 192 -6.95 2.23 -28.13
CA ASN A 192 -7.84 1.25 -27.48
C ASN A 192 -7.16 0.33 -26.46
N THR A 193 -5.88 0.53 -26.15
CA THR A 193 -5.16 -0.27 -25.15
C THR A 193 -4.94 0.54 -23.87
N ARG A 194 -5.04 -0.12 -22.70
CA ARG A 194 -4.68 0.47 -21.40
C ARG A 194 -3.22 0.24 -21.03
N ASN A 195 -2.40 -0.01 -22.04
CA ASN A 195 -0.98 -0.23 -21.88
C ASN A 195 -0.25 1.10 -21.73
N LEU A 196 0.91 1.07 -21.07
CA LEU A 196 1.83 2.20 -21.07
C LEU A 196 2.54 2.28 -22.43
N LEU A 197 2.47 3.45 -23.04
CA LEU A 197 3.03 3.75 -24.35
C LEU A 197 3.94 4.98 -24.28
N VAL A 198 5.00 5.00 -25.06
CA VAL A 198 5.81 6.21 -25.25
C VAL A 198 5.95 6.54 -26.73
N PRO A 199 5.96 7.82 -27.12
CA PRO A 199 6.23 8.21 -28.50
C PRO A 199 7.64 7.78 -28.92
N THR A 200 7.75 7.17 -30.10
CA THR A 200 9.04 6.79 -30.72
C THR A 200 9.26 7.45 -32.07
N ARG A 201 8.19 7.84 -32.76
CA ARG A 201 8.30 8.55 -34.04
C ARG A 201 7.17 9.55 -34.23
N ILE A 202 7.49 10.65 -34.91
CA ILE A 202 6.51 11.60 -35.45
C ILE A 202 6.89 11.85 -36.91
N CYS A 203 5.97 11.55 -37.83
CA CYS A 203 6.24 11.71 -39.26
C CYS A 203 6.37 13.19 -39.67
N LYS A 204 5.44 14.04 -39.22
CA LYS A 204 5.46 15.47 -39.52
C LYS A 204 4.87 16.28 -38.37
N LEU A 205 5.51 17.38 -38.02
CA LEU A 205 5.01 18.35 -37.05
C LEU A 205 5.15 19.76 -37.62
N THR A 206 4.04 20.46 -37.75
CA THR A 206 3.99 21.85 -38.23
C THR A 206 3.65 22.77 -37.07
N ILE A 207 4.40 23.86 -36.91
CA ILE A 207 4.16 24.88 -35.89
C ILE A 207 4.10 26.25 -36.59
N ASP A 208 2.96 26.91 -36.45
CA ASP A 208 2.75 28.31 -36.85
C ASP A 208 2.50 29.15 -35.60
N PRO A 209 3.55 29.79 -35.07
CA PRO A 209 3.46 30.53 -33.83
C PRO A 209 2.60 31.79 -33.97
N LYS A 210 2.65 32.48 -35.12
CA LYS A 210 1.91 33.73 -35.33
C LYS A 210 0.41 33.49 -35.24
N TYR A 211 -0.08 32.46 -35.93
CA TYR A 211 -1.48 32.10 -35.85
C TYR A 211 -1.87 31.58 -34.46
N HIS A 212 -1.04 30.76 -33.83
CA HIS A 212 -1.32 30.27 -32.48
C HIS A 212 -1.52 31.45 -31.51
N LEU A 213 -0.64 32.45 -31.57
CA LEU A 213 -0.70 33.64 -30.74
C LEU A 213 -1.94 34.49 -31.07
N GLN A 214 -2.30 34.66 -32.34
CA GLN A 214 -3.53 35.36 -32.76
C GLN A 214 -4.79 34.77 -32.11
N LEU A 215 -4.88 33.44 -31.99
CA LEU A 215 -6.04 32.78 -31.37
C LEU A 215 -6.18 33.05 -29.87
N ILE A 216 -5.08 33.36 -29.17
CA ILE A 216 -5.08 33.54 -27.70
C ILE A 216 -4.98 35.00 -27.26
N GLN A 217 -4.75 35.94 -28.19
CA GLN A 217 -4.54 37.37 -27.90
C GLN A 217 -5.69 37.99 -27.10
N ASN A 218 -6.93 37.59 -27.36
CA ASN A 218 -8.13 38.17 -26.73
C ASN A 218 -8.61 37.44 -25.47
N THR A 219 -7.85 36.46 -24.96
CA THR A 219 -8.25 35.64 -23.81
C THR A 219 -7.34 35.88 -22.60
N SER A 220 -7.94 36.06 -21.42
CA SER A 220 -7.20 36.20 -20.16
C SER A 220 -6.36 34.96 -19.86
N ILE A 221 -5.17 35.15 -19.28
CA ILE A 221 -4.15 34.09 -19.11
C ILE A 221 -4.73 32.82 -18.44
N ASN A 222 -5.57 32.98 -17.41
CA ASN A 222 -6.15 31.86 -16.67
C ASN A 222 -7.26 31.11 -17.43
N ASN A 223 -7.79 31.68 -18.51
CA ASN A 223 -8.90 31.12 -19.29
C ASN A 223 -8.48 30.72 -20.71
N ARG A 224 -7.20 30.82 -21.08
CA ARG A 224 -6.72 30.44 -22.41
C ARG A 224 -6.87 28.94 -22.61
N GLN A 225 -7.81 28.57 -23.48
CA GLN A 225 -8.08 27.20 -23.88
C GLN A 225 -8.18 27.14 -25.40
N LEU A 226 -7.56 26.13 -25.99
CA LEU A 226 -7.60 25.90 -27.42
C LEU A 226 -8.32 24.57 -27.71
N PRO A 227 -9.23 24.54 -28.70
CA PRO A 227 -9.85 23.30 -29.12
C PRO A 227 -8.79 22.40 -29.78
N VAL A 228 -8.84 21.12 -29.44
CA VAL A 228 -7.98 20.08 -30.03
C VAL A 228 -8.85 19.06 -30.75
N ASN A 229 -8.45 18.68 -31.96
CA ASN A 229 -9.14 17.67 -32.78
C ASN A 229 -8.16 16.58 -33.19
N TYR A 230 -8.52 15.33 -32.95
CA TYR A 230 -7.78 14.14 -33.34
C TYR A 230 -8.52 13.36 -34.42
N TYR A 231 -7.94 13.35 -35.62
CA TYR A 231 -8.43 12.63 -36.78
C TYR A 231 -7.78 11.25 -36.84
N LYS A 232 -8.40 10.27 -36.18
CA LYS A 232 -7.87 8.90 -36.05
C LYS A 232 -7.50 8.26 -37.40
N HIS A 233 -8.32 8.45 -38.44
CA HIS A 233 -8.06 7.89 -39.78
C HIS A 233 -6.85 8.51 -40.50
N LEU A 234 -6.54 9.77 -40.19
CA LEU A 234 -5.37 10.47 -40.73
C LEU A 234 -4.13 10.32 -39.83
N ASN A 235 -4.31 9.70 -38.65
CA ASN A 235 -3.34 9.75 -37.55
C ASN A 235 -2.78 11.17 -37.33
N ALA A 236 -3.69 12.16 -37.31
CA ALA A 236 -3.34 13.57 -37.25
C ALA A 236 -4.08 14.26 -36.10
N ILE A 237 -3.39 15.14 -35.36
CA ILE A 237 -3.98 15.96 -34.31
C ILE A 237 -3.67 17.43 -34.56
N THR A 238 -4.68 18.28 -34.40
CA THR A 238 -4.57 19.74 -34.63
C THR A 238 -5.05 20.49 -33.42
N SER A 239 -4.30 21.51 -32.99
CA SER A 239 -4.72 22.44 -31.94
C SER A 239 -4.01 23.79 -32.11
N GLY A 240 -4.77 24.88 -32.20
CA GLY A 240 -4.24 26.21 -32.45
C GLY A 240 -3.38 26.27 -33.72
N GLY A 241 -2.15 26.76 -33.60
CA GLY A 241 -1.16 26.77 -34.70
C GLY A 241 -0.31 25.50 -34.82
N ILE A 242 -0.70 24.38 -34.20
CA ILE A 242 0.10 23.16 -34.17
C ILE A 242 -0.65 22.01 -34.85
N GLU A 243 0.06 21.25 -35.66
CA GLU A 243 -0.44 20.08 -36.37
C GLU A 243 0.60 18.95 -36.34
N ILE A 244 0.24 17.79 -35.78
CA ILE A 244 1.11 16.62 -35.63
C ILE A 244 0.52 15.45 -36.41
N HIS A 245 1.32 14.81 -37.26
CA HIS A 245 0.96 13.67 -38.09
C HIS A 245 1.83 12.45 -37.80
N GLY A 246 1.20 11.27 -37.91
CA GLY A 246 1.92 10.01 -37.96
C GLY A 246 2.68 9.70 -36.67
N VAL A 247 2.06 9.96 -35.51
CA VAL A 247 2.66 9.59 -34.22
C VAL A 247 2.65 8.08 -34.08
N VAL A 248 3.82 7.50 -33.79
CA VAL A 248 3.99 6.10 -33.43
C VAL A 248 4.37 6.05 -31.95
N ALA A 249 3.65 5.22 -31.20
CA ALA A 249 3.95 4.99 -29.78
C ALA A 249 4.14 3.49 -29.53
N THR A 250 5.18 3.14 -28.76
CA THR A 250 5.53 1.75 -28.46
C THR A 250 5.23 1.39 -27.02
N PHE A 251 4.87 0.13 -26.80
CA PHE A 251 4.63 -0.43 -25.48
C PHE A 251 5.88 -0.44 -24.59
N ILE A 252 5.70 -0.06 -23.32
CA ILE A 252 6.69 -0.26 -22.26
C ILE A 252 6.03 -1.01 -21.11
N PRO A 253 6.69 -2.04 -20.53
CA PRO A 253 6.14 -2.73 -19.37
C PRO A 253 6.04 -1.80 -18.14
N ASN A 254 4.88 -1.81 -17.50
CA ASN A 254 4.70 -1.14 -16.22
C ASN A 254 5.55 -1.81 -15.14
N ARG A 255 6.12 -1.00 -14.24
CA ARG A 255 6.82 -1.53 -13.06
C ARG A 255 5.80 -2.22 -12.15
N LEU A 256 5.95 -3.52 -11.98
CA LEU A 256 5.18 -4.26 -10.98
C LEU A 256 5.75 -3.90 -9.60
N LYS A 257 5.01 -3.10 -8.82
CA LYS A 257 5.25 -3.05 -7.38
C LYS A 257 4.78 -4.39 -6.82
N THR A 258 5.68 -5.19 -6.28
CA THR A 258 5.34 -6.39 -5.51
C THR A 258 4.60 -5.95 -4.25
N VAL A 259 3.28 -6.00 -4.30
CA VAL A 259 2.43 -5.86 -3.11
C VAL A 259 2.20 -7.26 -2.60
N ASN A 260 2.86 -7.63 -1.51
CA ASN A 260 2.62 -8.89 -0.82
C ASN A 260 1.30 -8.74 -0.06
N THR A 261 0.21 -9.21 -0.67
CA THR A 261 -1.10 -9.24 -0.04
C THR A 261 -1.23 -10.52 0.77
N VAL A 262 -1.57 -10.39 2.05
CA VAL A 262 -1.90 -11.52 2.92
C VAL A 262 -3.40 -11.72 2.84
N LEU A 263 -3.83 -12.92 2.48
CA LEU A 263 -5.24 -13.31 2.51
C LEU A 263 -5.46 -14.24 3.69
N GLU A 264 -6.50 -13.96 4.48
CA GLU A 264 -6.81 -14.73 5.68
C GLU A 264 -8.30 -15.11 5.73
N GLU A 265 -8.59 -16.30 6.24
CA GLU A 265 -9.94 -16.78 6.53
C GLU A 265 -10.30 -16.51 7.99
N HIS A 266 -11.51 -16.03 8.26
CA HIS A 266 -12.02 -15.76 9.61
C HIS A 266 -12.90 -16.92 10.10
N THR A 267 -12.36 -17.77 10.96
CA THR A 267 -13.00 -19.03 11.39
C THR A 267 -13.13 -19.11 12.90
N PHE A 268 -14.15 -19.82 13.40
CA PHE A 268 -14.29 -20.08 14.83
C PHE A 268 -13.28 -21.13 15.28
N VAL A 269 -12.59 -20.86 16.39
CA VAL A 269 -11.60 -21.75 16.98
C VAL A 269 -11.94 -21.95 18.44
N ALA A 270 -12.22 -23.19 18.82
CA ALA A 270 -12.38 -23.57 20.23
C ALA A 270 -11.10 -23.23 21.02
N HIS A 271 -11.26 -22.77 22.25
CA HIS A 271 -10.11 -22.49 23.10
C HIS A 271 -9.52 -23.79 23.66
N ARG A 272 -10.37 -24.75 24.03
CA ARG A 272 -9.96 -26.06 24.53
C ARG A 272 -10.57 -27.15 23.67
N ASP A 273 -9.71 -27.85 22.94
CA ASP A 273 -10.11 -28.94 22.06
C ASP A 273 -8.88 -29.83 21.82
N LEU A 274 -9.00 -31.06 22.32
CA LEU A 274 -7.97 -32.09 22.33
C LEU A 274 -8.25 -33.17 21.26
N GLU A 275 -9.42 -33.13 20.62
CA GLU A 275 -9.82 -34.11 19.62
C GLU A 275 -9.28 -33.73 18.24
N SER A 276 -9.25 -32.43 17.93
CA SER A 276 -8.69 -31.92 16.69
C SER A 276 -7.25 -31.42 16.84
N SER A 277 -6.35 -31.98 16.02
CA SER A 277 -4.98 -31.50 15.87
C SER A 277 -4.96 -30.21 15.05
N ILE A 278 -4.23 -29.20 15.51
CA ILE A 278 -3.97 -27.96 14.78
C ILE A 278 -2.47 -27.80 14.53
N SER A 279 -2.09 -27.13 13.44
CA SER A 279 -0.68 -26.83 13.18
C SER A 279 -0.10 -25.92 14.27
N LEU A 280 1.19 -26.10 14.59
CA LEU A 280 1.91 -25.25 15.53
C LEU A 280 1.85 -23.76 15.15
N GLN A 281 1.95 -23.47 13.84
CA GLN A 281 1.79 -22.14 13.30
C GLN A 281 0.45 -21.50 13.68
N ASN A 282 -0.65 -22.21 13.47
CA ASN A 282 -1.99 -21.68 13.76
C ASN A 282 -2.24 -21.58 15.26
N ALA A 283 -1.72 -22.53 16.05
CA ALA A 283 -1.82 -22.49 17.52
C ALA A 283 -1.07 -21.30 18.14
N ILE A 284 0.14 -20.99 17.67
CA ILE A 284 0.90 -19.81 18.10
C ILE A 284 0.22 -18.54 17.59
N ARG A 285 -0.24 -18.52 16.34
CA ARG A 285 -0.95 -17.36 15.75
C ARG A 285 -2.20 -17.00 16.55
N MET A 286 -3.07 -17.97 16.86
CA MET A 286 -4.27 -17.72 17.65
C MET A 286 -3.93 -17.26 19.08
N SER A 287 -2.84 -17.76 19.67
CA SER A 287 -2.39 -17.37 21.01
C SER A 287 -1.90 -15.92 21.04
N ILE A 288 -1.10 -15.52 20.06
CA ILE A 288 -0.63 -14.14 19.89
C ILE A 288 -1.83 -13.21 19.62
N HIS A 289 -2.72 -13.58 18.70
CA HIS A 289 -3.91 -12.78 18.39
C HIS A 289 -4.78 -12.56 19.63
N LEU A 290 -4.98 -13.60 20.46
CA LEU A 290 -5.74 -13.50 21.71
C LEU A 290 -5.03 -12.58 22.72
N ALA A 291 -3.71 -12.70 22.88
CA ALA A 291 -2.96 -11.85 23.78
C ALA A 291 -3.00 -10.36 23.36
N LEU A 292 -2.87 -10.09 22.06
CA LEU A 292 -2.99 -8.74 21.50
C LEU A 292 -4.40 -8.18 21.66
N GLU A 293 -5.41 -9.00 21.41
CA GLU A 293 -6.81 -8.65 21.65
C GLU A 293 -7.02 -8.28 23.12
N CYS A 294 -6.42 -8.97 24.09
CA CYS A 294 -6.57 -8.63 25.50
C CYS A 294 -5.90 -7.31 25.89
N CYS A 295 -4.71 -7.01 25.37
CA CYS A 295 -3.89 -5.90 25.86
C CYS A 295 -3.93 -4.62 24.98
N ASN A 296 -4.41 -4.69 23.73
CA ASN A 296 -4.50 -3.55 22.80
C ASN A 296 -3.20 -2.74 22.65
N MET A 297 -2.04 -3.42 22.67
CA MET A 297 -0.72 -2.76 22.60
C MET A 297 -0.18 -2.71 21.17
N LEU A 298 0.46 -1.60 20.80
CA LEU A 298 1.17 -1.45 19.53
C LEU A 298 2.62 -1.92 19.59
N ASN A 299 3.27 -1.74 20.75
CA ASN A 299 4.66 -2.15 20.98
C ASN A 299 4.66 -3.49 21.73
N VAL A 300 5.03 -4.56 21.03
CA VAL A 300 4.90 -5.93 21.51
C VAL A 300 6.28 -6.51 21.79
N LYS A 301 6.49 -6.96 23.02
CA LYS A 301 7.69 -7.72 23.39
C LYS A 301 7.28 -9.16 23.69
N ILE A 302 7.90 -10.11 23.01
CA ILE A 302 7.74 -11.54 23.29
C ILE A 302 9.10 -12.13 23.62
N ILE A 303 9.14 -13.00 24.62
CA ILE A 303 10.35 -13.72 25.00
C ILE A 303 10.14 -15.19 24.67
N GLU A 304 11.06 -15.79 23.92
CA GLU A 304 11.17 -17.25 23.81
C GLU A 304 12.27 -17.71 24.76
N PHE A 305 11.90 -18.52 25.75
CA PHE A 305 12.77 -18.96 26.82
C PHE A 305 13.15 -20.43 26.63
N LEU A 306 14.46 -20.70 26.66
CA LEU A 306 15.04 -22.04 26.64
C LEU A 306 15.78 -22.30 27.95
N ASP A 307 15.34 -23.32 28.68
CA ASP A 307 16.07 -23.83 29.85
C ASP A 307 17.30 -24.64 29.41
N THR A 308 18.27 -24.82 30.30
CA THR A 308 19.47 -25.62 30.02
C THR A 308 19.14 -27.07 29.68
N ASP A 309 18.04 -27.57 30.23
CA ASP A 309 17.60 -28.96 30.06
C ASP A 309 16.80 -29.17 28.76
N ASP A 310 16.45 -28.10 28.05
CA ASP A 310 15.69 -28.17 26.80
C ASP A 310 16.58 -28.61 25.64
N LYS A 311 16.25 -29.75 25.04
CA LYS A 311 16.90 -30.28 23.83
C LYS A 311 16.27 -29.67 22.58
N VAL A 312 16.43 -28.37 22.39
CA VAL A 312 15.82 -27.60 21.29
C VAL A 312 16.89 -27.21 20.28
N THR A 313 16.68 -27.52 19.00
CA THR A 313 17.57 -27.13 17.91
C THR A 313 17.14 -25.79 17.29
N SER A 314 17.93 -25.26 16.35
CA SER A 314 17.56 -24.03 15.63
C SER A 314 16.26 -24.15 14.83
N GLU A 315 15.91 -25.36 14.38
CA GLU A 315 14.71 -25.64 13.60
C GLU A 315 13.44 -25.67 14.47
N ASP A 316 13.61 -25.96 15.76
CA ASP A 316 12.53 -26.04 16.75
C ASP A 316 12.16 -24.66 17.33
N LEU A 317 12.93 -23.61 17.00
CA LEU A 317 12.70 -22.26 17.50
C LEU A 317 11.41 -21.66 16.91
N ASN A 318 10.60 -21.06 17.78
CA ASN A 318 9.37 -20.38 17.39
C ASN A 318 9.59 -18.90 17.05
N SER A 319 10.74 -18.32 17.41
CA SER A 319 11.09 -16.92 17.14
C SER A 319 10.88 -16.49 15.69
N PRO A 320 11.31 -17.25 14.65
CA PRO A 320 11.05 -16.90 13.25
C PRO A 320 9.56 -16.87 12.92
N LEU A 321 8.80 -17.83 13.43
CA LEU A 321 7.37 -17.95 13.23
C LEU A 321 6.61 -16.82 13.92
N ILE A 322 6.97 -16.48 15.16
CA ILE A 322 6.41 -15.34 15.92
C ILE A 322 6.65 -14.05 15.15
N ASN A 323 7.86 -13.86 14.62
CA ASN A 323 8.21 -12.66 13.87
C ASN A 323 7.39 -12.54 12.58
N LYS A 324 7.18 -13.64 11.86
CA LYS A 324 6.29 -13.68 10.69
C LYS A 324 4.87 -13.29 11.06
N ILE A 325 4.29 -13.89 12.10
CA ILE A 325 2.91 -13.61 12.56
C ILE A 325 2.74 -12.13 12.91
N LEU A 326 3.68 -11.54 13.66
CA LEU A 326 3.58 -10.15 14.08
C LEU A 326 3.83 -9.17 12.92
N SER A 327 4.66 -9.55 11.93
CA SER A 327 4.92 -8.75 10.74
C SER A 327 3.72 -8.71 9.77
N ASP A 328 2.84 -9.72 9.82
CA ASP A 328 1.60 -9.73 9.05
C ASP A 328 0.57 -8.71 9.59
N LEU A 329 0.73 -8.24 10.84
CA LEU A 329 -0.23 -7.34 11.49
C LEU A 329 0.09 -5.86 11.24
N PRO A 330 -0.90 -5.04 10.83
CA PRO A 330 -0.67 -3.63 10.57
C PRO A 330 -0.38 -2.87 11.88
N GLN A 331 0.51 -1.87 11.80
CA GLN A 331 0.85 -0.93 12.88
C GLN A 331 1.52 -1.53 14.14
N ILE A 332 1.63 -2.86 14.24
CA ILE A 332 2.35 -3.52 15.33
C ILE A 332 3.86 -3.34 15.13
N ARG A 333 4.53 -2.90 16.19
CA ARG A 333 5.99 -2.90 16.32
C ARG A 333 6.36 -3.96 17.32
N HIS A 334 7.15 -4.94 16.92
CA HIS A 334 7.49 -6.05 17.77
C HIS A 334 8.98 -6.26 17.92
N HIS A 335 9.35 -6.84 19.07
CA HIS A 335 10.68 -7.33 19.34
C HIS A 335 10.59 -8.69 20.03
N THR A 336 11.26 -9.68 19.47
CA THR A 336 11.32 -11.03 20.05
C THR A 336 12.70 -11.25 20.67
N LYS A 337 12.76 -11.61 21.96
CA LYS A 337 14.01 -11.98 22.62
C LYS A 337 14.11 -13.50 22.74
N LEU A 338 15.15 -14.10 22.17
CA LEU A 338 15.51 -15.48 22.46
C LEU A 338 16.42 -15.50 23.69
N VAL A 339 15.96 -16.12 24.76
CA VAL A 339 16.70 -16.24 26.02
C VAL A 339 17.24 -17.66 26.12
N THR A 340 18.56 -17.78 26.07
CA THR A 340 19.23 -19.08 26.09
C THR A 340 20.64 -18.99 26.68
N ASN A 341 21.05 -20.05 27.38
CA ASN A 341 22.43 -20.27 27.82
C ASN A 341 23.19 -21.25 26.89
N HIS A 342 22.54 -21.77 25.85
CA HIS A 342 23.14 -22.68 24.88
C HIS A 342 24.00 -21.90 23.89
N LYS A 343 25.33 -22.10 23.94
CA LYS A 343 26.30 -21.38 23.08
C LYS A 343 26.07 -21.59 21.58
N SER A 344 25.53 -22.74 21.16
CA SER A 344 25.21 -23.04 19.77
C SER A 344 24.12 -22.13 19.18
N LEU A 345 23.22 -21.63 20.03
CA LEU A 345 22.09 -20.79 19.61
C LEU A 345 22.39 -19.28 19.67
N GLN A 346 23.57 -18.88 20.19
CA GLN A 346 23.95 -17.48 20.34
C GLN A 346 24.32 -16.81 19.01
N ASN A 347 24.77 -17.58 18.01
CA ASN A 347 25.26 -17.06 16.71
C ASN A 347 24.34 -17.37 15.52
N ILE A 348 23.06 -17.65 15.77
CA ILE A 348 22.10 -17.97 14.71
C ILE A 348 21.69 -16.69 13.97
N SER A 349 21.61 -16.78 12.64
CA SER A 349 20.96 -15.75 11.83
C SER A 349 19.46 -15.75 12.10
N LEU A 350 19.01 -14.78 12.88
CA LEU A 350 17.60 -14.55 13.19
C LEU A 350 17.08 -13.33 12.42
N PRO A 351 15.75 -13.23 12.22
CA PRO A 351 15.16 -12.04 11.59
C PRO A 351 15.51 -10.75 12.35
N GLY A 352 15.55 -9.61 11.65
CA GLY A 352 16.05 -8.34 12.20
C GLY A 352 15.37 -7.81 13.47
N ASN A 353 14.14 -8.23 13.76
CA ASN A 353 13.42 -7.86 15.00
C ASN A 353 13.60 -8.88 16.13
N THR A 354 14.65 -9.69 16.07
CA THR A 354 14.92 -10.74 17.05
C THR A 354 16.33 -10.60 17.61
N SER A 355 16.46 -10.62 18.94
CA SER A 355 17.76 -10.55 19.63
C SER A 355 17.98 -11.76 20.51
N VAL A 356 19.21 -12.26 20.59
CA VAL A 356 19.59 -13.31 21.53
C VAL A 356 20.16 -12.69 22.81
N THR A 357 19.77 -13.19 23.97
CA THR A 357 20.25 -12.69 25.27
C THR A 357 20.40 -13.85 26.25
N GLU A 358 21.35 -13.73 27.18
CA GLU A 358 21.54 -14.69 28.25
C GLU A 358 20.64 -14.40 29.45
N MET A 359 20.36 -15.42 30.24
CA MET A 359 19.48 -15.31 31.41
C MET A 359 19.91 -14.22 32.39
N THR A 360 21.22 -14.11 32.61
CA THR A 360 21.84 -13.22 33.60
C THR A 360 21.72 -11.74 33.22
N LYS A 361 21.40 -11.44 31.97
CA LYS A 361 21.29 -10.08 31.43
C LYS A 361 19.84 -9.57 31.37
N LEU A 362 18.87 -10.40 31.76
CA LEU A 362 17.47 -9.99 31.79
C LEU A 362 17.19 -9.07 32.99
N SER A 363 16.50 -7.97 32.72
CA SER A 363 15.94 -7.16 33.79
C SER A 363 14.75 -7.89 34.43
N LYS A 364 14.55 -7.74 35.75
CA LYS A 364 13.42 -8.36 36.44
C LYS A 364 12.04 -7.86 35.97
N ASN A 365 11.99 -6.75 35.21
CA ASN A 365 10.77 -6.11 34.70
C ASN A 365 10.87 -5.80 33.19
N GLU A 366 11.09 -6.82 32.35
CA GLU A 366 11.09 -6.64 30.89
C GLU A 366 9.75 -6.12 30.32
N ASN A 367 8.66 -6.30 31.08
CA ASN A 367 7.30 -5.89 30.74
C ASN A 367 6.87 -6.49 29.39
N CYS A 368 7.06 -7.80 29.24
CA CYS A 368 6.72 -8.51 28.00
C CYS A 368 5.24 -8.95 28.00
N LEU A 369 4.66 -9.01 26.81
CA LEU A 369 3.29 -9.45 26.61
C LEU A 369 3.18 -10.97 26.83
N MET A 370 4.14 -11.71 26.31
CA MET A 370 4.12 -13.16 26.31
C MET A 370 5.51 -13.75 26.50
N VAL A 371 5.58 -14.82 27.28
CA VAL A 371 6.77 -15.67 27.40
C VAL A 371 6.40 -17.04 26.83
N LEU A 372 7.15 -17.52 25.84
CA LEU A 372 7.11 -18.90 25.36
C LEU A 372 8.14 -19.73 26.12
N SER A 373 7.76 -20.95 26.49
CA SER A 373 8.64 -21.93 27.15
C SER A 373 8.32 -23.35 26.68
N PHE A 374 9.24 -24.27 26.92
CA PHE A 374 9.08 -25.68 26.61
C PHE A 374 8.99 -26.50 27.90
N ASN A 375 8.12 -27.50 27.91
CA ASN A 375 8.01 -28.51 28.98
C ASN A 375 7.91 -27.90 30.40
N LEU A 376 7.24 -26.76 30.53
CA LEU A 376 7.15 -26.01 31.78
C LEU A 376 6.45 -26.81 32.88
N LEU A 377 5.38 -27.53 32.52
CA LEU A 377 4.64 -28.37 33.47
C LEU A 377 5.46 -29.60 33.87
N LYS A 378 6.28 -30.17 32.99
CA LYS A 378 7.13 -31.32 33.33
C LYS A 378 8.27 -30.94 34.27
N LYS A 379 8.85 -29.75 34.11
CA LYS A 379 10.02 -29.30 34.89
C LYS A 379 9.70 -29.09 36.36
N ASN A 380 8.50 -28.62 36.71
CA ASN A 380 8.03 -28.44 38.10
C ASN A 380 9.00 -27.64 39.02
N LYS A 381 9.83 -26.76 38.46
CA LYS A 381 10.79 -25.92 39.21
C LYS A 381 10.13 -24.61 39.69
N GLU A 382 9.98 -24.43 41.00
CA GLU A 382 9.32 -23.23 41.56
C GLU A 382 9.99 -21.90 41.21
N GLU A 383 11.32 -21.91 41.14
CA GLU A 383 12.12 -20.74 40.77
C GLU A 383 11.85 -20.30 39.34
N LEU A 384 11.69 -21.26 38.42
CA LEU A 384 11.39 -21.00 37.02
C LEU A 384 10.04 -20.28 36.87
N TYR A 385 8.98 -20.77 37.53
CA TYR A 385 7.68 -20.08 37.49
C TYR A 385 7.77 -18.64 38.02
N LYS A 386 8.45 -18.42 39.16
CA LYS A 386 8.62 -17.07 39.72
C LYS A 386 9.38 -16.15 38.77
N GLN A 387 10.41 -16.67 38.10
CA GLN A 387 11.21 -15.94 37.13
C GLN A 387 10.39 -15.58 35.89
N LEU A 388 9.76 -16.55 35.22
CA LEU A 388 8.99 -16.29 34.00
C LEU A 388 7.83 -15.32 34.26
N LEU A 389 7.14 -15.46 35.41
CA LEU A 389 6.05 -14.57 35.79
C LEU A 389 6.52 -13.14 36.11
N SER A 390 7.77 -12.95 36.57
CA SER A 390 8.32 -11.61 36.82
C SER A 390 8.60 -10.83 35.53
N LEU A 391 8.89 -11.52 34.44
CA LEU A 391 9.17 -10.90 33.14
C LEU A 391 7.89 -10.35 32.48
N LEU A 392 6.73 -10.92 32.82
CA LEU A 392 5.44 -10.59 32.23
C LEU A 392 4.88 -9.28 32.76
N MET A 393 4.21 -8.55 31.87
CA MET A 393 3.33 -7.45 32.27
C MET A 393 2.14 -7.97 33.12
N PRO A 394 1.43 -7.12 33.88
CA PRO A 394 0.33 -7.56 34.75
C PRO A 394 -0.78 -8.37 34.06
N GLN A 395 -1.02 -8.11 32.78
CA GLN A 395 -2.01 -8.80 31.94
C GLN A 395 -1.38 -9.82 30.97
N GLY A 396 -0.09 -10.11 31.11
CA GLY A 396 0.69 -10.94 30.21
C GLY A 396 0.33 -12.42 30.25
N PHE A 397 0.90 -13.15 29.30
CA PHE A 397 0.57 -14.53 28.99
C PHE A 397 1.79 -15.44 29.02
N LEU A 398 1.61 -16.68 29.46
CA LEU A 398 2.63 -17.70 29.40
C LEU A 398 2.18 -18.77 28.42
N LEU A 399 2.95 -19.01 27.38
CA LEU A 399 2.68 -20.03 26.38
C LEU A 399 3.68 -21.17 26.58
N THR A 400 3.19 -22.38 26.77
CA THR A 400 4.06 -23.56 26.92
C THR A 400 3.71 -24.64 25.90
N LEU A 401 4.75 -25.25 25.34
CA LEU A 401 4.65 -26.44 24.49
C LEU A 401 5.16 -27.64 25.29
N GLU A 402 4.25 -28.54 25.64
CA GLU A 402 4.52 -29.75 26.42
C GLU A 402 4.61 -30.96 25.49
N GLU A 403 5.65 -31.78 25.66
CA GLU A 403 5.83 -33.03 24.90
C GLU A 403 4.92 -34.17 25.37
N SER A 404 4.46 -34.11 26.62
CA SER A 404 3.55 -35.12 27.18
C SER A 404 2.11 -34.67 27.05
N THR A 405 1.21 -35.59 26.70
CA THR A 405 -0.24 -35.38 26.79
C THR A 405 -0.76 -35.50 28.23
N ASP A 406 -0.05 -36.26 29.05
CA ASP A 406 -0.31 -36.43 30.49
C ASP A 406 0.42 -35.30 31.24
N CYS A 407 -0.30 -34.22 31.49
CA CYS A 407 0.19 -33.06 32.23
C CYS A 407 -0.51 -32.94 33.59
N GLU A 408 0.26 -32.78 34.66
CA GLU A 408 -0.29 -32.42 35.97
C GLU A 408 -0.41 -30.90 36.13
N TYR A 409 -1.60 -30.42 36.51
CA TYR A 409 -1.90 -28.99 36.64
C TYR A 409 -1.78 -28.44 38.07
N SER A 410 -1.14 -29.17 38.98
CA SER A 410 -1.03 -28.82 40.40
C SER A 410 -0.36 -27.44 40.61
N TYR A 411 0.73 -27.17 39.89
CA TYR A 411 1.45 -25.90 39.96
C TYR A 411 0.67 -24.70 39.40
N LEU A 412 -0.24 -24.92 38.43
CA LEU A 412 -1.07 -23.83 37.91
C LEU A 412 -1.96 -23.23 39.02
N LYS A 413 -2.52 -24.09 39.88
CA LYS A 413 -3.30 -23.63 41.04
C LYS A 413 -2.43 -22.85 42.03
N LYS A 414 -1.21 -23.33 42.30
CA LYS A 414 -0.25 -22.67 43.21
C LYS A 414 0.08 -21.24 42.78
N TYR A 415 0.28 -21.02 41.48
CA TYR A 415 0.61 -19.69 40.93
C TYR A 415 -0.59 -18.90 40.43
N LYS A 416 -1.82 -19.38 40.67
CA LYS A 416 -3.07 -18.76 40.20
C LYS A 416 -3.04 -18.52 38.69
N LEU A 417 -2.73 -19.56 37.92
CA LEU A 417 -2.73 -19.55 36.46
C LEU A 417 -3.94 -20.31 35.94
N ASN A 418 -4.71 -19.65 35.07
CA ASN A 418 -5.82 -20.24 34.34
C ASN A 418 -5.37 -20.63 32.93
N ILE A 419 -5.89 -21.76 32.44
CA ILE A 419 -5.70 -22.20 31.06
C ILE A 419 -6.71 -21.45 30.18
N ILE A 420 -6.21 -20.64 29.25
CA ILE A 420 -7.01 -19.97 28.23
C ILE A 420 -7.18 -20.90 27.04
N ILE A 421 -6.06 -21.22 26.38
CA ILE A 421 -6.03 -22.11 25.21
C ILE A 421 -5.39 -23.43 25.61
N GLU A 422 -5.95 -24.52 25.11
CA GLU A 422 -5.44 -25.87 25.26
C GLU A 422 -5.69 -26.64 23.97
N ARG A 423 -4.61 -26.92 23.23
CA ARG A 423 -4.68 -27.51 21.89
C ARG A 423 -3.70 -28.65 21.72
N GLN A 424 -4.17 -29.70 21.04
CA GLN A 424 -3.34 -30.80 20.59
C GLN A 424 -2.58 -30.42 19.31
N ILE A 425 -1.27 -30.67 19.28
CA ILE A 425 -0.39 -30.45 18.13
C ILE A 425 0.40 -31.73 17.91
N ASN A 426 -0.08 -32.59 17.02
CA ASN A 426 0.46 -33.94 16.83
C ASN A 426 0.53 -34.70 18.18
N ASN A 427 1.72 -34.96 18.71
CA ASN A 427 1.93 -35.64 20.00
C ASN A 427 2.25 -34.66 21.15
N LYS A 428 2.19 -33.35 20.90
CA LYS A 428 2.49 -32.29 21.86
C LYS A 428 1.20 -31.56 22.25
N ARG A 429 1.23 -30.89 23.41
CA ARG A 429 0.13 -30.07 23.92
C ARG A 429 0.59 -28.62 24.05
N LEU A 430 -0.18 -27.67 23.51
CA LEU A 430 0.08 -26.25 23.65
C LEU A 430 -0.92 -25.63 24.62
N LEU A 431 -0.40 -24.88 25.60
CA LEU A 431 -1.16 -24.25 26.65
C LEU A 431 -0.87 -22.75 26.70
N LEU A 432 -1.91 -21.93 26.50
CA LEU A 432 -1.84 -20.50 26.79
C LEU A 432 -2.40 -20.26 28.19
N LEU A 433 -1.57 -19.73 29.07
CA LEU A 433 -1.86 -19.51 30.48
C LEU A 433 -1.91 -18.01 30.77
N ARG A 434 -2.78 -17.63 31.70
CA ARG A 434 -2.89 -16.25 32.19
C ARG A 434 -3.13 -16.25 33.69
N LYS A 435 -2.60 -15.25 34.39
CA LYS A 435 -2.86 -15.08 35.83
C LYS A 435 -4.35 -14.84 36.08
N THR A 436 -4.91 -15.56 37.04
CA THR A 436 -6.29 -15.41 37.50
C THR A 436 -6.50 -13.99 38.00
N GLN A 437 -7.58 -13.37 37.54
CA GLN A 437 -8.03 -12.09 38.08
C GLN A 437 -9.25 -12.33 38.97
N ASN A 438 -9.20 -11.76 40.16
CA ASN A 438 -10.32 -11.82 41.09
C ASN A 438 -11.24 -10.65 40.80
N VAL A 439 -12.27 -10.89 39.99
CA VAL A 439 -13.35 -9.94 39.75
C VAL A 439 -14.59 -10.43 40.48
N GLU A 440 -15.09 -9.62 41.40
CA GLU A 440 -16.31 -9.92 42.15
C GLU A 440 -17.56 -9.72 41.28
N LYS A 441 -18.65 -10.41 41.59
CA LYS A 441 -19.89 -10.35 40.79
C LYS A 441 -20.50 -8.95 40.73
N ASN A 442 -20.39 -8.19 41.81
CA ASN A 442 -20.86 -6.80 41.94
C ASN A 442 -20.10 -5.81 41.03
N GLN A 443 -18.95 -6.22 40.47
CA GLN A 443 -18.15 -5.43 39.54
C GLN A 443 -18.58 -5.61 38.09
N TYR A 444 -19.56 -6.48 37.79
CA TYR A 444 -20.09 -6.65 36.43
C TYR A 444 -21.39 -5.87 36.21
N GLN A 445 -21.51 -5.23 35.05
CA GLN A 445 -22.75 -4.63 34.57
C GLN A 445 -23.15 -5.26 33.24
N VAL A 446 -24.34 -5.85 33.19
CA VAL A 446 -24.82 -6.60 32.03
C VAL A 446 -25.71 -5.73 31.15
N VAL A 447 -25.43 -5.74 29.84
CA VAL A 447 -26.23 -5.10 28.80
C VAL A 447 -26.52 -6.13 27.73
N HIS A 448 -27.80 -6.48 27.56
CA HIS A 448 -28.23 -7.36 26.48
C HIS A 448 -28.29 -6.58 25.17
N VAL A 449 -27.67 -7.13 24.14
CA VAL A 449 -27.59 -6.56 22.80
C VAL A 449 -28.69 -7.18 21.95
N ASN A 450 -29.43 -6.33 21.26
CA ASN A 450 -30.45 -6.71 20.30
C ASN A 450 -30.15 -6.06 18.95
N ASN A 451 -30.44 -6.75 17.85
CA ASN A 451 -30.32 -6.22 16.49
C ASN A 451 -31.56 -5.40 16.05
N TYR A 452 -32.71 -5.61 16.71
CA TYR A 452 -33.97 -4.96 16.37
C TYR A 452 -34.28 -3.75 17.25
N ASP A 453 -33.64 -3.67 18.41
CA ASP A 453 -33.77 -2.56 19.36
C ASP A 453 -32.37 -2.05 19.73
N PHE A 454 -32.14 -0.76 19.56
CA PHE A 454 -30.85 -0.10 19.81
C PHE A 454 -30.82 0.73 21.11
N THR A 455 -31.87 0.68 21.94
CA THR A 455 -31.90 1.38 23.24
C THR A 455 -30.76 0.98 24.17
N TRP A 456 -30.24 -0.25 24.03
CA TRP A 456 -29.07 -0.73 24.78
C TRP A 456 -27.80 0.09 24.50
N VAL A 457 -27.70 0.76 23.35
CA VAL A 457 -26.57 1.64 23.03
C VAL A 457 -26.58 2.88 23.92
N ASP A 458 -27.75 3.47 24.15
CA ASP A 458 -27.88 4.63 25.04
C ASP A 458 -27.71 4.23 26.51
N LYS A 459 -28.16 3.02 26.88
CA LYS A 459 -27.82 2.41 28.18
C LYS A 459 -26.31 2.26 28.34
N LEU A 460 -25.61 1.76 27.33
CA LEU A 460 -24.15 1.61 27.33
C LEU A 460 -23.45 2.97 27.49
N LYS A 461 -23.85 3.99 26.72
CA LYS A 461 -23.31 5.35 26.86
C LYS A 461 -23.52 5.92 28.27
N SER A 462 -24.72 5.72 28.83
CA SER A 462 -25.05 6.16 30.18
C SER A 462 -24.13 5.50 31.21
N ILE A 463 -23.91 4.18 31.10
CA ILE A 463 -22.99 3.44 31.95
C ILE A 463 -21.56 3.98 31.84
N MET A 464 -21.03 4.14 30.63
CA MET A 464 -19.67 4.65 30.41
C MET A 464 -19.50 6.07 30.97
N ASN A 465 -20.50 6.95 30.78
CA ASN A 465 -20.47 8.30 31.34
C ASN A 465 -20.51 8.33 32.87
N MET A 466 -21.19 7.37 33.51
CA MET A 466 -21.20 7.23 34.97
C MET A 466 -19.86 6.72 35.49
N GLN A 467 -19.25 5.74 34.80
CA GLN A 467 -17.94 5.19 35.18
C GLN A 467 -16.84 6.25 35.11
N ASN A 468 -16.84 7.11 34.08
CA ASN A 468 -15.90 8.24 33.96
C ASN A 468 -15.93 9.23 35.16
N LYS A 469 -16.98 9.18 35.99
CA LYS A 469 -17.14 10.05 37.17
C LYS A 469 -16.90 9.33 38.49
N SER A 470 -16.68 8.01 38.48
CA SER A 470 -16.51 7.19 39.69
C SER A 470 -15.10 6.62 39.77
N ASP A 471 -14.55 6.49 40.98
CA ASP A 471 -13.21 5.90 41.19
C ASP A 471 -13.14 4.38 40.99
N ILE A 472 -14.28 3.71 40.70
CA ILE A 472 -14.36 2.25 40.57
C ILE A 472 -14.92 1.87 39.20
N ASP A 473 -14.02 1.43 38.31
CA ASP A 473 -14.39 0.90 37.00
C ASP A 473 -15.09 -0.47 37.12
N LYS A 474 -16.32 -0.55 36.62
CA LYS A 474 -17.06 -1.81 36.53
C LYS A 474 -16.89 -2.42 35.14
N ASN A 475 -16.69 -3.73 35.09
CA ASN A 475 -16.61 -4.47 33.83
C ASN A 475 -17.99 -4.53 33.16
N ILE A 476 -18.11 -3.99 31.96
CA ILE A 476 -19.37 -4.00 31.20
C ILE A 476 -19.41 -5.26 30.35
N ILE A 477 -20.43 -6.09 30.49
CA ILE A 477 -20.62 -7.29 29.67
C ILE A 477 -21.74 -7.03 28.68
N LEU A 478 -21.39 -7.00 27.40
CA LEU A 478 -22.32 -6.99 26.29
C LEU A 478 -22.69 -8.43 25.91
N VAL A 479 -23.96 -8.78 26.03
CA VAL A 479 -24.45 -10.15 25.81
C VAL A 479 -25.30 -10.18 24.55
N ALA A 480 -24.90 -10.99 23.58
CA ALA A 480 -25.77 -11.35 22.45
C ALA A 480 -26.17 -12.82 22.60
N GLU A 481 -27.46 -13.07 22.68
CA GLU A 481 -28.06 -14.40 22.79
C GLU A 481 -29.17 -14.57 21.75
N ASN A 482 -29.44 -15.82 21.34
CA ASN A 482 -30.52 -16.17 20.40
C ASN A 482 -30.44 -15.51 19.02
N ASN A 483 -29.27 -15.00 18.61
CA ASN A 483 -29.11 -14.30 17.34
C ASN A 483 -27.74 -14.57 16.71
N PHE A 484 -27.71 -15.33 15.63
CA PHE A 484 -26.47 -15.71 14.94
C PHE A 484 -25.85 -14.58 14.10
N GLU A 485 -26.63 -13.56 13.76
CA GLU A 485 -26.25 -12.47 12.87
C GLU A 485 -25.93 -11.19 13.66
N SER A 486 -25.15 -11.30 14.73
CA SER A 486 -24.77 -10.14 15.55
C SER A 486 -23.42 -9.55 15.13
N GLY A 487 -23.39 -8.23 14.91
CA GLY A 487 -22.14 -7.47 14.73
C GLY A 487 -21.35 -7.21 16.02
N LEU A 488 -21.74 -7.84 17.14
CA LEU A 488 -21.18 -7.61 18.48
C LEU A 488 -19.65 -7.70 18.52
N LEU A 489 -19.07 -8.71 17.87
CA LEU A 489 -17.62 -8.93 17.86
C LEU A 489 -16.86 -7.75 17.23
N GLY A 490 -17.34 -7.28 16.08
CA GLY A 490 -16.77 -6.12 15.39
C GLY A 490 -16.91 -4.85 16.23
N LEU A 491 -18.09 -4.64 16.83
CA LEU A 491 -18.35 -3.48 17.67
C LEU A 491 -17.45 -3.45 18.92
N VAL A 492 -17.32 -4.57 19.63
CA VAL A 492 -16.47 -4.65 20.85
C VAL A 492 -15.01 -4.41 20.50
N ASN A 493 -14.54 -4.91 19.35
CA ASN A 493 -13.20 -4.61 18.85
C ASN A 493 -12.97 -3.11 18.59
N CYS A 494 -13.99 -2.36 18.17
CA CYS A 494 -13.93 -0.90 18.05
C CYS A 494 -13.98 -0.22 19.42
N LEU A 495 -15.00 -0.52 20.24
CA LEU A 495 -15.22 0.13 21.54
C LEU A 495 -14.01 -0.01 22.47
N ARG A 496 -13.32 -1.14 22.44
CA ARG A 496 -12.13 -1.37 23.27
C ARG A 496 -10.90 -0.55 22.87
N LYS A 497 -10.94 0.13 21.73
CA LYS A 497 -9.91 1.09 21.30
C LYS A 497 -10.23 2.53 21.70
N GLU A 498 -11.40 2.76 22.28
CA GLU A 498 -11.81 4.06 22.83
C GLU A 498 -11.42 4.18 24.32
N PRO A 499 -11.26 5.39 24.85
CA PRO A 499 -10.97 5.61 26.27
C PRO A 499 -12.03 4.99 27.19
N GLY A 500 -11.60 4.23 28.20
CA GLY A 500 -12.50 3.49 29.10
C GLY A 500 -13.08 2.22 28.49
N GLY A 501 -12.79 1.93 27.23
CA GLY A 501 -13.24 0.73 26.54
C GLY A 501 -12.60 -0.56 27.06
N GLU A 502 -11.46 -0.48 27.75
CA GLU A 502 -10.74 -1.62 28.32
C GLU A 502 -11.54 -2.43 29.35
N THR A 503 -12.64 -1.89 29.89
CA THR A 503 -13.56 -2.56 30.82
C THR A 503 -14.64 -3.37 30.09
N ILE A 504 -14.81 -3.17 28.78
CA ILE A 504 -15.86 -3.81 27.99
C ILE A 504 -15.48 -5.25 27.65
N ARG A 505 -16.42 -6.16 27.88
CA ARG A 505 -16.37 -7.59 27.59
C ARG A 505 -17.59 -7.96 26.77
N SER A 506 -17.48 -9.03 26.00
CA SER A 506 -18.60 -9.59 25.27
C SER A 506 -18.77 -11.08 25.52
N VAL A 507 -20.04 -11.49 25.54
CA VAL A 507 -20.46 -12.89 25.58
C VAL A 507 -21.42 -13.08 24.43
N PHE A 508 -20.98 -13.84 23.42
CA PHE A 508 -21.78 -14.15 22.25
C PHE A 508 -22.21 -15.62 22.29
N ILE A 509 -23.50 -15.85 22.52
CA ILE A 509 -24.10 -17.18 22.68
C ILE A 509 -24.69 -17.61 21.34
N GLN A 510 -23.93 -18.43 20.63
CA GLN A 510 -24.35 -19.07 19.36
C GLN A 510 -24.82 -20.53 19.58
N ASP A 511 -24.83 -21.03 20.82
CA ASP A 511 -25.42 -22.33 21.12
C ASP A 511 -26.88 -22.13 21.53
N ASN A 512 -27.81 -22.63 20.71
CA ASN A 512 -29.25 -22.56 20.99
C ASN A 512 -29.69 -23.49 22.14
N LYS A 513 -28.82 -24.41 22.58
CA LYS A 513 -29.06 -25.30 23.73
C LYS A 513 -28.39 -24.80 25.01
N ALA A 514 -27.59 -23.75 24.96
CA ALA A 514 -26.98 -23.18 26.15
C ALA A 514 -28.06 -22.49 27.02
N PRO A 515 -27.89 -22.49 28.36
CA PRO A 515 -28.78 -21.76 29.26
C PRO A 515 -28.78 -20.25 28.94
N ALA A 516 -29.82 -19.52 29.36
CA ALA A 516 -29.83 -18.06 29.24
C ALA A 516 -28.66 -17.46 30.04
N PHE A 517 -28.12 -16.33 29.57
CA PHE A 517 -26.96 -15.71 30.22
C PHE A 517 -27.27 -15.31 31.68
N SER A 518 -26.40 -15.71 32.61
CA SER A 518 -26.51 -15.32 34.02
C SER A 518 -25.15 -15.34 34.73
N LEU A 519 -24.92 -14.36 35.61
CA LEU A 519 -23.75 -14.33 36.51
C LEU A 519 -23.84 -15.38 37.64
N HIS A 520 -24.96 -16.08 37.77
CA HIS A 520 -25.11 -17.18 38.72
C HIS A 520 -24.79 -18.53 38.08
N GLU A 521 -24.81 -18.60 36.76
CA GLU A 521 -24.58 -19.83 36.01
C GLU A 521 -23.07 -20.14 35.94
N PRO A 522 -22.62 -21.32 36.44
CA PRO A 522 -21.21 -21.67 36.46
C PRO A 522 -20.54 -21.71 35.08
N LEU A 523 -21.31 -22.05 34.03
CA LEU A 523 -20.81 -22.06 32.64
C LEU A 523 -20.21 -20.72 32.23
N TYR A 524 -20.94 -19.62 32.47
CA TYR A 524 -20.51 -18.27 32.12
C TYR A 524 -19.50 -17.71 33.10
N MET A 525 -19.70 -17.92 34.40
CA MET A 525 -18.80 -17.36 35.41
C MET A 525 -17.38 -17.92 35.31
N LYS A 526 -17.21 -19.22 35.04
CA LYS A 526 -15.89 -19.81 34.82
C LYS A 526 -15.15 -19.13 33.65
N GLN A 527 -15.87 -18.80 32.58
CA GLN A 527 -15.30 -18.13 31.41
C GLN A 527 -14.99 -16.65 31.71
N LEU A 528 -15.88 -15.92 32.38
CA LEU A 528 -15.66 -14.51 32.72
C LEU A 528 -14.46 -14.29 33.65
N LEU A 529 -14.15 -15.26 34.52
CA LEU A 529 -12.95 -15.25 35.38
C LEU A 529 -11.63 -15.35 34.60
N LEU A 530 -11.68 -15.73 33.32
CA LEU A 530 -10.51 -15.67 32.42
C LEU A 530 -10.23 -14.22 31.95
N ASN A 531 -11.17 -13.31 32.19
CA ASN A 531 -11.13 -11.90 31.81
C ASN A 531 -10.75 -11.68 30.34
N LEU A 532 -11.34 -12.46 29.44
CA LEU A 532 -11.17 -12.30 27.99
C LEU A 532 -12.17 -11.27 27.46
N PRO A 533 -11.74 -10.38 26.56
CA PRO A 533 -12.61 -9.34 26.00
C PRO A 533 -13.74 -9.88 25.12
N ILE A 534 -13.48 -10.97 24.42
CA ILE A 534 -14.42 -11.60 23.52
C ILE A 534 -14.56 -13.06 23.91
N ASN A 535 -15.80 -13.47 24.18
CA ASN A 535 -16.14 -14.84 24.55
C ASN A 535 -17.26 -15.30 23.64
N VAL A 536 -17.01 -16.34 22.84
CA VAL A 536 -18.01 -16.94 21.96
C VAL A 536 -18.24 -18.37 22.42
N ILE A 537 -19.50 -18.75 22.64
CA ILE A 537 -19.87 -20.14 22.91
C ILE A 537 -20.64 -20.69 21.72
N ARG A 538 -20.22 -21.87 21.25
CA ARG A 538 -20.85 -22.63 20.16
C ARG A 538 -21.40 -23.97 20.67
N SER A 539 -22.17 -24.60 19.78
CA SER A 539 -22.82 -25.91 19.97
C SER A 539 -21.95 -26.88 20.78
N GLY A 540 -22.53 -27.41 21.86
CA GLY A 540 -21.84 -28.32 22.78
C GLY A 540 -21.16 -27.59 23.94
N ASN A 541 -21.60 -26.37 24.27
CA ASN A 541 -20.99 -25.53 25.31
C ASN A 541 -19.49 -25.26 25.10
N VAL A 542 -19.06 -25.16 23.85
CA VAL A 542 -17.64 -25.00 23.50
C VAL A 542 -17.29 -23.51 23.42
N TRP A 543 -16.44 -23.07 24.36
CA TRP A 543 -15.89 -21.71 24.35
C TRP A 543 -14.78 -21.57 23.31
N GLY A 544 -14.78 -20.45 22.61
CA GLY A 544 -13.79 -20.13 21.60
C GLY A 544 -13.82 -18.67 21.21
N SER A 545 -13.11 -18.37 20.13
CA SER A 545 -13.16 -17.07 19.47
C SER A 545 -12.92 -17.22 17.97
N TYR A 546 -13.36 -16.23 17.21
CA TYR A 546 -13.04 -16.20 15.79
C TYR A 546 -11.63 -15.66 15.59
N ARG A 547 -10.86 -16.32 14.72
CA ARG A 547 -9.47 -16.00 14.44
C ARG A 547 -9.21 -16.02 12.94
N HIS A 548 -8.26 -15.18 12.53
CA HIS A 548 -7.79 -15.11 11.16
C HIS A 548 -6.61 -16.07 10.95
N PHE A 549 -6.71 -16.92 9.93
CA PHE A 549 -5.64 -17.80 9.49
C PHE A 549 -5.29 -17.54 8.03
N PRO A 550 -4.01 -17.58 7.63
CA PRO A 550 -3.62 -17.43 6.24
C PRO A 550 -4.31 -18.47 5.36
N LEU A 551 -4.83 -18.04 4.21
CA LEU A 551 -5.30 -18.98 3.20
C LEU A 551 -4.13 -19.83 2.71
N PRO A 552 -4.35 -21.14 2.48
CA PRO A 552 -3.33 -21.98 1.88
C PRO A 552 -2.96 -21.45 0.50
N ALA A 553 -1.70 -21.66 0.11
CA ALA A 553 -1.27 -21.36 -1.25
C ALA A 553 -2.13 -22.16 -2.23
N LEU A 554 -2.48 -21.55 -3.37
CA LEU A 554 -3.20 -22.24 -4.42
C LEU A 554 -2.37 -23.42 -4.90
N GLU A 555 -2.93 -24.63 -4.78
CA GLU A 555 -2.30 -25.84 -5.30
C GLU A 555 -2.19 -25.73 -6.81
N LEU A 556 -0.98 -25.96 -7.33
CA LEU A 556 -0.75 -26.01 -8.77
C LEU A 556 -1.45 -27.25 -9.32
N LYS A 557 -2.50 -27.05 -10.11
CA LYS A 557 -3.18 -28.12 -10.83
C LYS A 557 -2.62 -28.24 -12.23
N LEU A 558 -2.26 -29.46 -12.62
CA LEU A 558 -1.94 -29.76 -14.01
C LEU A 558 -3.17 -29.50 -14.88
N VAL A 559 -3.02 -28.64 -15.88
CA VAL A 559 -4.03 -28.33 -16.88
C VAL A 559 -3.47 -28.61 -18.27
N GLN A 560 -4.30 -29.08 -19.20
CA GLN A 560 -3.86 -29.37 -20.57
C GLN A 560 -3.36 -28.11 -21.30
N ASN A 561 -3.95 -26.96 -21.01
CA ASN A 561 -3.61 -25.68 -21.63
C ASN A 561 -3.57 -24.57 -20.57
N ALA A 562 -2.60 -23.67 -20.66
CA ALA A 562 -2.50 -22.48 -19.81
C ALA A 562 -2.07 -21.27 -20.63
N TYR A 563 -2.64 -20.09 -20.33
CA TYR A 563 -2.17 -18.83 -20.88
C TYR A 563 -0.88 -18.41 -20.17
N VAL A 564 0.25 -18.52 -20.85
CA VAL A 564 1.55 -18.10 -20.31
C VAL A 564 1.79 -16.64 -20.68
N LYS A 565 1.85 -15.76 -19.68
CA LYS A 565 2.36 -14.40 -19.86
C LYS A 565 3.85 -14.41 -19.59
N GLN A 566 4.65 -14.59 -20.64
CA GLN A 566 6.10 -14.50 -20.55
C GLN A 566 6.49 -13.08 -20.08
N LYS A 567 7.03 -12.98 -18.87
CA LYS A 567 7.68 -11.76 -18.37
C LYS A 567 9.15 -11.89 -18.74
N VAL A 568 9.63 -11.07 -19.67
CA VAL A 568 11.07 -10.89 -19.87
C VAL A 568 11.59 -10.18 -18.63
N GLN A 569 12.56 -10.82 -17.95
CA GLN A 569 13.16 -10.31 -16.71
C GLN A 569 14.06 -9.12 -16.97
#